data_AF-A0AAP0GYM2-F1
#
_entry.id   AF-A0AAP0GYM2-F1
#
_cell.length_a   1.000
_cell.length_b   1.000
_cell.length_c   1.000
_cell.angle_alpha   90.00
_cell.angle_beta   90.00
_cell.angle_gamma   90.00
#
_symmetry.space_group_name_H-M   'P 1'
#
loop_
_entity.id
_entity.type
_entity.pdbx_description
1 polymer ?
#
loop_
_entity_poly.entity_id
_entity_poly.type
_entity_poly.pdbx_seq_one_letter_code
_entity_poly.pdbx_strand_id
1 'polypeptide(L)'
;MMRRTIPDASSLEEANEIVRGNWLNAIEQHHQQYSGNLKIRDILDIGCSVGVSTRFLADKFPSAKLTELSPVLFTLMKSTEPFLDEYYLLDLEKVVKDAGFVNVQIILTDPRHRTLTATVPY
;
A
#
# COMPACT_ATOMS: atom_id res chain seq x y z
N MET A 1 -4.02 14.18 6.12
CA MET A 1 -5.22 14.80 5.51
C MET A 1 -4.94 14.97 4.03
N MET A 2 -5.68 14.32 3.13
CA MET A 2 -5.32 14.20 1.71
C MET A 2 -5.16 15.53 0.98
N ARG A 3 -5.97 16.55 1.32
CA ARG A 3 -5.80 17.91 0.78
C ARG A 3 -4.50 18.61 1.20
N ARG A 4 -3.78 18.13 2.24
CA ARG A 4 -2.42 18.61 2.53
C ARG A 4 -1.36 17.95 1.64
N THR A 5 -1.69 16.80 1.05
CA THR A 5 -0.85 16.10 0.09
C THR A 5 -1.06 16.67 -1.31
N ILE A 6 -2.33 16.89 -1.69
CA ILE A 6 -2.74 17.47 -2.97
C ILE A 6 -3.47 18.80 -2.68
N PRO A 7 -2.74 19.91 -2.49
CA PRO A 7 -3.33 21.20 -2.12
C PRO A 7 -4.21 21.79 -3.21
N ASP A 8 -3.88 21.50 -4.48
CA ASP A 8 -4.56 22.03 -5.66
C ASP A 8 -5.86 21.27 -6.01
N ALA A 9 -6.17 20.19 -5.30
CA ALA A 9 -7.43 19.46 -5.47
C ALA A 9 -8.63 20.35 -5.11
N SER A 10 -9.61 20.39 -6.01
CA SER A 10 -10.86 21.14 -5.89
C SER A 10 -11.74 20.62 -4.75
N SER A 11 -11.63 19.35 -4.39
CA SER A 11 -12.39 18.73 -3.31
C SER A 11 -11.58 17.72 -2.49
N LEU A 12 -12.13 17.32 -1.34
CA LEU A 12 -11.55 16.23 -0.56
C LEU A 12 -11.64 14.90 -1.29
N GLU A 13 -12.72 14.67 -2.04
CA GLU A 13 -12.95 13.45 -2.82
C GLU A 13 -11.88 13.30 -3.90
N GLU A 14 -11.67 14.35 -4.71
CA GLU A 14 -10.62 14.38 -5.74
C GLU A 14 -9.22 14.14 -5.12
N ALA A 15 -8.91 14.79 -4.00
CA ALA A 15 -7.64 14.54 -3.31
C ALA A 15 -7.50 13.07 -2.85
N ASN A 16 -8.60 12.42 -2.46
CA ASN A 16 -8.58 11.01 -2.08
C ASN A 16 -8.40 10.09 -3.29
N GLU A 17 -9.03 10.42 -4.41
CA GLU A 17 -8.91 9.70 -5.69
C GLU A 17 -7.48 9.78 -6.23
N ILE A 18 -6.89 10.97 -6.27
CA ILE A 18 -5.52 11.19 -6.77
C ILE A 18 -4.52 10.38 -5.94
N VAL A 19 -4.53 10.59 -4.61
CA VAL A 19 -3.59 9.91 -3.70
C VAL A 19 -3.70 8.39 -3.84
N ARG A 20 -4.94 7.85 -3.93
CA ARG A 20 -5.13 6.40 -4.02
C ARG A 20 -4.85 5.83 -5.40
N GLY A 21 -5.19 6.57 -6.45
CA GLY A 21 -4.82 6.23 -7.83
C GLY A 21 -3.31 6.09 -7.99
N ASN A 22 -2.53 7.00 -7.39
CA ASN A 22 -1.08 7.00 -7.55
C ASN A 22 -0.41 5.72 -7.01
N TRP A 23 -0.77 5.26 -5.81
CA TRP A 23 -0.22 4.01 -5.29
C TRP A 23 -0.84 2.75 -5.90
N LEU A 24 -2.10 2.79 -6.35
CA LEU A 24 -2.68 1.68 -7.13
C LEU A 24 -1.97 1.49 -8.47
N ASN A 25 -1.62 2.59 -9.14
CA ASN A 25 -0.85 2.57 -10.39
C ASN A 25 0.55 1.99 -10.15
N ALA A 26 1.19 2.31 -9.02
CA ALA A 26 2.46 1.72 -8.62
C ALA A 26 2.39 0.19 -8.51
N ILE A 27 1.34 -0.31 -7.84
CA ILE A 27 1.10 -1.76 -7.70
C ILE A 27 0.86 -2.41 -9.06
N GLU A 28 0.04 -1.80 -9.91
CA GLU A 28 -0.28 -2.33 -11.24
C GLU A 28 0.96 -2.38 -12.14
N GLN A 29 1.78 -1.31 -12.16
CA GLN A 29 3.02 -1.26 -12.92
C GLN A 29 4.02 -2.32 -12.45
N HIS A 30 4.20 -2.46 -11.14
CA HIS A 30 5.07 -3.48 -10.56
C HIS A 30 4.59 -4.90 -10.91
N HIS A 31 3.29 -5.15 -10.74
CA HIS A 31 2.68 -6.44 -11.07
C HIS A 31 2.83 -6.78 -12.56
N GLN A 32 2.58 -5.81 -13.44
CA GLN A 32 2.74 -5.99 -14.89
C GLN A 32 4.20 -6.31 -15.25
N GLN A 33 5.16 -5.62 -14.62
CA GLN A 33 6.58 -5.78 -14.92
C GLN A 33 7.14 -7.13 -14.44
N TYR A 34 6.74 -7.60 -13.25
CA TYR A 34 7.38 -8.73 -12.60
C TYR A 34 6.53 -10.00 -12.49
N SER A 35 5.21 -9.88 -12.66
CA SER A 35 4.25 -11.01 -12.65
C SER A 35 3.51 -11.17 -13.99
N GLY A 36 3.77 -10.28 -14.96
CA GLY A 36 3.15 -10.30 -16.28
C GLY A 36 1.64 -10.12 -16.24
N ASN A 37 0.94 -10.82 -17.15
CA ASN A 37 -0.52 -10.77 -17.26
C ASN A 37 -1.25 -11.73 -16.32
N LEU A 38 -0.58 -12.23 -15.27
CA LEU A 38 -1.24 -13.07 -14.28
C LEU A 38 -2.34 -12.28 -13.58
N LYS A 39 -3.51 -12.90 -13.44
CA LYS A 39 -4.62 -12.26 -12.75
C LYS A 39 -4.34 -12.20 -11.24
N ILE A 40 -4.52 -11.04 -10.63
CA ILE A 40 -4.56 -10.91 -9.18
C ILE A 40 -5.85 -11.57 -8.69
N ARG A 41 -5.71 -12.67 -7.95
CA ARG A 41 -6.83 -13.51 -7.50
C ARG A 41 -7.18 -13.29 -6.03
N ASP A 42 -6.19 -13.01 -5.21
CA ASP A 42 -6.34 -12.86 -3.76
C ASP A 42 -5.52 -11.65 -3.32
N ILE A 43 -6.11 -10.82 -2.45
CA ILE A 43 -5.45 -9.65 -1.86
C ILE A 43 -5.66 -9.71 -0.35
N LEU A 44 -4.56 -9.56 0.39
CA LEU A 44 -4.57 -9.40 1.84
C LEU A 44 -4.17 -7.97 2.17
N ASP A 45 -5.08 -7.20 2.79
CA ASP A 45 -4.82 -5.83 3.23
C ASP A 45 -4.45 -5.81 4.72
N ILE A 46 -3.17 -5.62 5.01
CA ILE A 46 -2.63 -5.52 6.37
C ILE A 46 -2.58 -4.04 6.76
N GLY A 47 -3.26 -3.69 7.85
CA GLY A 47 -3.37 -2.30 8.30
C GLY A 47 -4.53 -1.52 7.68
N CYS A 48 -5.58 -2.21 7.24
CA CYS A 48 -6.75 -1.66 6.56
C CYS A 48 -7.58 -0.61 7.36
N SER A 49 -7.37 -0.49 8.67
CA SER A 49 -8.09 0.45 9.53
C SER A 49 -9.61 0.27 9.44
N VAL A 50 -10.35 1.30 9.04
CA VAL A 50 -11.81 1.25 8.82
C VAL A 50 -12.18 0.93 7.36
N GLY A 51 -11.20 0.51 6.55
CA GLY A 51 -11.42 -0.03 5.20
C GLY A 51 -11.55 1.00 4.07
N VAL A 52 -11.16 2.26 4.27
CA VAL A 52 -11.31 3.29 3.22
C VAL A 52 -10.46 2.97 1.99
N SER A 53 -9.19 2.60 2.18
CA SER A 53 -8.30 2.23 1.06
C SER A 53 -8.60 0.83 0.54
N THR A 54 -9.11 -0.07 1.38
CA THR A 54 -9.60 -1.40 0.98
C THR A 54 -10.61 -1.32 -0.16
N ARG A 55 -11.53 -0.34 -0.13
CA ARG A 55 -12.52 -0.15 -1.21
C ARG A 55 -11.88 0.17 -2.56
N PHE A 56 -10.82 0.97 -2.58
CA PHE A 56 -10.09 1.28 -3.81
C PHE A 56 -9.38 0.05 -4.39
N LEU A 57 -8.92 -0.89 -3.54
CA LEU A 57 -8.42 -2.20 -4.00
C LEU A 57 -9.55 -3.03 -4.62
N ALA A 58 -10.73 -3.06 -3.98
CA ALA A 58 -11.89 -3.80 -4.49
C ALA A 58 -12.37 -3.24 -5.84
N ASP A 59 -12.42 -1.91 -5.98
CA ASP A 59 -12.83 -1.25 -7.22
C ASP A 59 -11.83 -1.48 -8.36
N LYS A 60 -10.52 -1.42 -8.05
CA LYS A 60 -9.45 -1.65 -9.03
C LYS A 60 -9.33 -3.13 -9.43
N PHE A 61 -9.54 -4.06 -8.49
CA PHE A 61 -9.40 -5.50 -8.70
C PHE A 61 -10.71 -6.24 -8.36
N PRO A 62 -11.81 -6.00 -9.12
CA PRO A 62 -13.16 -6.44 -8.76
C PRO A 62 -13.37 -7.96 -8.78
N SER A 63 -12.39 -8.71 -9.27
CA SER A 63 -12.43 -10.17 -9.33
C SER A 63 -11.45 -10.84 -8.38
N ALA A 64 -10.71 -10.06 -7.60
CA ALA A 64 -9.85 -10.57 -6.55
C ALA A 64 -10.67 -10.78 -5.26
N LYS A 65 -10.38 -11.86 -4.55
CA LYS A 65 -10.87 -12.08 -3.19
C LYS A 65 -10.06 -11.21 -2.23
N LEU A 66 -10.71 -10.19 -1.68
CA LEU A 66 -10.09 -9.27 -0.73
C LEU A 66 -10.32 -9.75 0.72
N THR A 67 -9.25 -9.86 1.49
CA THR A 67 -9.28 -10.28 2.90
C THR A 67 -8.65 -9.19 3.76
N GLU A 68 -9.36 -8.78 4.81
CA GLU A 68 -8.85 -7.92 5.87
C GLU A 68 -8.43 -8.79 7.08
N LEU A 69 -7.47 -8.32 7.88
CA LEU A 69 -7.09 -9.02 9.11
C LEU A 69 -8.23 -9.05 10.12
N SER A 70 -8.27 -10.11 10.95
CA SER A 70 -9.26 -10.21 12.02
C SER A 70 -9.14 -9.02 12.99
N PRO A 71 -10.24 -8.59 13.65
CA PRO A 71 -10.21 -7.47 14.59
C PRO A 71 -9.15 -7.61 15.70
N VAL A 72 -8.81 -8.84 16.10
CA VAL A 72 -7.79 -9.13 17.11
C VAL A 72 -6.39 -8.83 16.57
N LEU A 73 -6.02 -9.35 15.40
CA LEU A 73 -4.72 -9.06 14.76
C LEU A 73 -4.59 -7.57 14.42
N PHE A 74 -5.68 -6.95 13.98
CA PHE A 74 -5.75 -5.52 13.75
C PHE A 74 -5.45 -4.69 15.00
N THR A 75 -6.00 -5.09 16.16
CA THR A 75 -5.77 -4.40 17.44
C THR A 75 -4.31 -4.49 17.88
N LEU A 76 -3.66 -5.64 17.67
CA LEU A 76 -2.24 -5.80 17.98
C LEU A 76 -1.35 -4.90 17.11
N MET A 77 -1.65 -4.77 15.81
CA MET A 77 -0.90 -3.93 14.88
C MET A 77 -1.06 -2.42 15.15
N LYS A 78 -2.10 -2.00 15.89
CA LYS A 78 -2.29 -0.59 16.27
C LYS A 78 -1.33 -0.12 17.37
N SER A 79 -0.74 -1.02 18.14
CA SER A 79 0.23 -0.67 19.19
C SER A 79 1.62 -0.53 18.59
N THR A 80 1.84 0.55 17.83
CA THR A 80 3.17 0.89 17.29
C THR A 80 4.03 1.68 18.27
N GLU A 81 3.49 2.10 19.41
CA GLU A 81 4.26 2.63 20.54
C GLU A 81 4.77 1.46 21.41
N PRO A 82 6.07 1.39 21.75
CA PRO A 82 7.08 2.47 21.75
C PRO A 82 7.99 2.59 20.51
N PHE A 83 7.73 1.88 19.41
CA PHE A 83 8.68 1.74 18.28
C PHE A 83 8.56 2.82 17.20
N LEU A 84 7.98 3.98 17.50
CA LEU A 84 7.69 5.00 16.49
C LEU A 84 8.97 5.61 15.88
N ASP A 85 10.01 5.83 16.68
CA ASP A 85 11.30 6.35 16.20
C ASP A 85 12.01 5.32 15.30
N GLU A 86 11.99 4.05 15.71
CA GLU A 86 12.52 2.94 14.91
C GLU A 86 11.77 2.80 13.58
N TYR A 87 10.45 2.97 13.59
CA TYR A 87 9.62 2.97 12.37
C TYR A 87 10.04 4.08 11.39
N TYR A 88 10.30 5.29 11.88
CA TYR A 88 10.72 6.41 11.02
C TYR A 88 12.13 6.25 10.48
N LEU A 89 13.05 5.66 11.26
CA LEU A 89 14.43 5.42 10.87
C LEU A 89 14.63 4.10 10.12
N LEU A 90 13.59 3.26 10.03
CA LEU A 90 13.65 1.96 9.39
C LEU A 90 14.03 2.10 7.91
N ASP A 91 15.16 1.49 7.54
CA ASP A 91 15.50 1.24 6.15
C ASP A 91 14.60 0.11 5.62
N LEU A 92 13.39 0.50 5.22
CA LEU A 92 12.37 -0.42 4.76
C LEU A 92 12.81 -1.20 3.51
N GLU A 93 13.59 -0.57 2.62
CA GLU A 93 14.12 -1.25 1.43
C GLU A 93 15.05 -2.38 1.82
N LYS A 94 16.01 -2.09 2.71
CA LYS A 94 16.95 -3.09 3.21
C LYS A 94 16.24 -4.22 3.93
N VAL A 95 15.30 -3.90 4.82
CA VAL A 95 14.56 -4.90 5.61
C VAL A 95 13.76 -5.84 4.69
N VAL A 96 13.08 -5.29 3.68
CA VAL A 96 12.32 -6.09 2.71
C VAL A 96 13.24 -6.99 1.89
N LYS A 97 14.40 -6.50 1.46
CA LYS A 97 15.43 -7.30 0.77
C LYS A 97 15.99 -8.41 1.68
N ASP A 98 16.36 -8.08 2.91
CA ASP A 98 16.90 -9.02 3.90
C ASP A 98 15.88 -10.11 4.27
N ALA A 99 14.58 -9.78 4.24
CA ALA A 99 13.49 -10.74 4.41
C ALA A 99 13.31 -11.69 3.21
N GLY A 100 14.09 -11.52 2.13
CA GLY A 100 14.10 -12.40 0.96
C GLY A 100 13.20 -11.96 -0.19
N PHE A 101 12.58 -10.78 -0.12
CA PHE A 101 11.83 -10.25 -1.26
C PHE A 101 12.77 -9.75 -2.37
N VAL A 102 12.33 -9.88 -3.61
CA VAL A 102 13.03 -9.45 -4.82
C VAL A 102 12.26 -8.34 -5.55
N ASN A 103 12.88 -7.74 -6.57
CA ASN A 103 12.29 -6.65 -7.36
C ASN A 103 11.87 -5.43 -6.52
N VAL A 104 12.55 -5.18 -5.41
CA VAL A 104 12.17 -4.12 -4.47
C VAL A 104 12.32 -2.75 -5.13
N GLN A 105 11.25 -1.97 -5.14
CA GLN A 105 11.22 -0.61 -5.66
C GLN A 105 10.54 0.33 -4.66
N ILE A 106 11.10 1.53 -4.47
CA ILE A 106 10.45 2.61 -3.75
C ILE A 106 10.20 3.74 -4.74
N ILE A 107 8.95 4.17 -4.83
CA ILE A 107 8.56 5.35 -5.59
C ILE A 107 7.90 6.37 -4.68
N LEU A 108 8.18 7.65 -4.92
CA LEU A 108 7.45 8.74 -4.29
C LEU A 108 6.13 8.95 -5.06
N THR A 109 5.03 8.41 -4.55
CA THR A 109 3.73 8.47 -5.22
C THR A 109 3.07 9.83 -5.07
N ASP A 110 3.31 10.51 -3.96
CA ASP A 110 2.88 11.89 -3.71
C ASP A 110 3.93 12.63 -2.85
N PRO A 111 3.86 13.97 -2.68
CA PRO A 111 4.80 14.72 -1.83
C PRO A 111 4.92 14.26 -0.37
N ARG A 112 3.93 13.49 0.11
CA ARG A 112 3.86 13.00 1.51
C ARG A 112 3.80 11.49 1.62
N HIS A 113 3.80 10.75 0.51
CA HIS A 113 3.64 9.30 0.50
C HIS A 113 4.65 8.66 -0.44
N ARG A 114 5.20 7.53 0.01
CA ARG A 114 6.00 6.63 -0.83
C ARG A 114 5.30 5.29 -0.89
N THR A 115 5.40 4.63 -2.02
CA THR A 115 4.93 3.25 -2.20
C THR A 115 6.15 2.37 -2.43
N LEU A 116 6.29 1.35 -1.58
CA LEU A 116 7.26 0.29 -1.76
C LEU A 116 6.54 -0.92 -2.34
N THR A 117 7.04 -1.44 -3.46
CA THR A 117 6.57 -2.69 -4.07
C THR A 117 7.71 -3.70 -4.08
N ALA A 118 7.35 -4.98 -3.94
CA ALA A 118 8.29 -6.09 -3.94
C ALA A 118 7.59 -7.39 -4.35
N THR A 119 8.37 -8.38 -4.75
CA THR A 119 7.89 -9.69 -5.19
C THR A 119 8.48 -10.77 -4.29
N VAL A 120 7.68 -11.76 -3.88
CA VAL A 120 8.21 -12.97 -3.24
C VAL A 120 8.85 -13.83 -4.34
N PRO A 121 10.10 -14.27 -4.20
CA PRO A 121 10.74 -15.12 -5.20
C PRO A 121 9.97 -16.45 -5.37
N TYR A 122 9.95 -16.96 -6.60
CA TYR A 122 9.34 -18.25 -6.95
C TYR A 122 10.04 -19.43 -6.28
#